data_AF-A0A356AXG4-F1
#
_entry.id   AF-A0A356AXG4-F1
#
_cell.length_a   1.000
_cell.length_b   1.000
_cell.length_c   1.000
_cell.angle_alpha   90.00
_cell.angle_beta   90.00
_cell.angle_gamma   90.00
#
_symmetry.space_group_name_H-M   'P 1'
#
loop_
_entity.id
_entity.type
_entity.pdbx_description
1 polymer ?
#
loop_
_entity_poly.entity_id
_entity_poly.type
_entity_poly.pdbx_seq_one_letter_code
_entity_poly.pdbx_strand_id
1 'polypeptide(L)'
;SPLLNDPEYRTVGLGTRIFLGGGVGYVAWEGTQHNPDRERTENGIPTLGAGTLALIGDLRGMSTEFIRAGVFQKYGITLYVGVGIPIPILDEEMLAKVAVKNKDIYTHIVDKSGKVDLDVLVNYEQLRSGQVELNGKKVSTAPLTSLIKSRIIADKLKSWILAKDFLLTEKVSDLPVHNKVNTLDIRG
;
A
#
# COMPACT_ATOMS: atom_id res chain seq x y z
N SER A 1 1.42 3.14 2.65
CA SER A 1 1.65 1.88 1.93
C SER A 1 3.13 1.80 1.61
N PRO A 2 3.82 0.67 1.85
CA PRO A 2 5.24 0.51 1.47
C PRO A 2 5.48 0.72 -0.03
N LEU A 3 4.53 0.34 -0.89
CA LEU A 3 4.64 0.46 -2.35
C LEU A 3 4.73 1.91 -2.85
N LEU A 4 4.36 2.91 -2.05
CA LEU A 4 4.57 4.31 -2.45
C LEU A 4 6.06 4.71 -2.40
N ASN A 5 6.86 3.95 -1.65
CA ASN A 5 8.31 4.10 -1.55
C ASN A 5 9.06 3.16 -2.52
N ASP A 6 8.34 2.30 -3.25
CA ASP A 6 8.81 1.50 -4.37
C ASP A 6 7.76 1.52 -5.49
N PRO A 7 7.49 2.71 -6.09
CA PRO A 7 6.33 2.92 -6.95
C PRO A 7 6.37 2.12 -8.25
N GLU A 8 7.56 1.71 -8.68
CA GLU A 8 7.82 0.98 -9.93
C GLU A 8 8.13 -0.51 -9.67
N TYR A 9 7.90 -0.99 -8.44
CA TYR A 9 8.09 -2.40 -8.06
C TYR A 9 9.52 -2.90 -8.32
N ARG A 10 10.52 -2.02 -8.15
CA ARG A 10 11.95 -2.31 -8.39
C ARG A 10 12.48 -3.35 -7.41
N THR A 11 11.97 -3.36 -6.17
CA THR A 11 12.43 -4.24 -5.09
C THR A 11 11.37 -5.22 -4.63
N VAL A 12 10.09 -4.86 -4.76
CA VAL A 12 8.95 -5.69 -4.36
C VAL A 12 8.42 -6.44 -5.57
N GLY A 13 8.46 -7.77 -5.50
CA GLY A 13 7.93 -8.66 -6.52
C GLY A 13 7.55 -10.01 -5.94
N LEU A 14 7.30 -11.00 -6.79
CA LEU A 14 6.97 -12.35 -6.34
C LEU A 14 8.12 -12.91 -5.51
N GLY A 15 7.81 -13.60 -4.42
CA GLY A 15 8.80 -14.20 -3.52
C GLY A 15 9.52 -13.20 -2.60
N THR A 16 9.27 -11.89 -2.68
CA THR A 16 9.80 -10.93 -1.71
C THR A 16 9.34 -11.32 -0.30
N ARG A 17 10.30 -11.56 0.60
CA ARG A 17 10.05 -11.88 2.01
C ARG A 17 9.58 -10.63 2.74
N ILE A 18 8.53 -10.77 3.56
CA ILE A 18 7.88 -9.66 4.26
C ILE A 18 7.56 -10.01 5.71
N PHE A 19 7.35 -8.99 6.53
CA PHE A 19 6.63 -9.11 7.80
C PHE A 19 5.13 -9.23 7.49
N LEU A 20 4.49 -10.28 7.98
CA LEU A 20 3.05 -10.50 7.80
C LEU A 20 2.43 -10.96 9.11
N GLY A 21 1.55 -10.15 9.67
CA GLY A 21 0.74 -10.50 10.84
C GLY A 21 1.53 -10.78 12.12
N GLY A 22 2.81 -10.39 12.23
CA GLY A 22 3.67 -10.77 13.36
C GLY A 22 4.64 -11.91 13.07
N GLY A 23 4.52 -12.55 11.91
CA GLY A 23 5.43 -13.58 11.43
C GLY A 23 6.07 -13.21 10.10
N VAL A 24 6.63 -14.23 9.43
CA VAL A 24 7.20 -14.12 8.09
C VAL A 24 6.14 -14.51 7.07
N GLY A 25 6.01 -13.70 6.02
CA GLY A 25 5.22 -14.02 4.83
C GLY A 25 6.00 -13.68 3.56
N TYR A 26 5.33 -13.85 2.43
CA TYR A 26 5.86 -13.61 1.10
C TYR A 26 4.82 -12.94 0.22
N VAL A 27 5.28 -12.17 -0.76
CA VAL A 27 4.44 -11.76 -1.89
C VAL A 27 4.25 -12.98 -2.79
N ALA A 28 3.01 -13.44 -2.94
CA ALA A 28 2.68 -14.59 -3.77
C ALA A 28 2.47 -14.21 -5.24
N TRP A 29 1.83 -13.06 -5.49
CA TRP A 29 1.40 -12.60 -6.82
C TRP A 29 0.92 -11.14 -6.77
N GLU A 30 0.48 -10.55 -7.89
CA GLU A 30 -0.36 -9.35 -7.84
C GLU A 30 -1.76 -9.65 -7.28
N GLY A 31 -2.32 -8.69 -6.55
CA GLY A 31 -3.69 -8.79 -6.05
C GLY A 31 -4.72 -8.35 -7.08
N THR A 32 -6.00 -8.66 -6.84
CA THR A 32 -7.09 -8.44 -7.81
C THR A 32 -7.30 -7.01 -8.30
N GLN A 33 -6.91 -6.00 -7.50
CA GLN A 33 -7.00 -4.58 -7.88
C GLN A 33 -5.65 -3.99 -8.33
N HIS A 34 -4.68 -4.84 -8.67
CA HIS A 34 -3.42 -4.37 -9.22
C HIS A 34 -3.68 -3.70 -10.57
N ASN A 35 -3.26 -2.45 -10.70
CA ASN A 35 -3.41 -1.63 -11.88
C ASN A 35 -2.21 -0.66 -11.97
N PRO A 36 -1.12 -1.03 -12.63
CA PRO A 36 0.12 -0.27 -12.61
C PRO A 36 0.07 0.96 -13.54
N ASP A 37 -0.89 1.01 -14.48
CA ASP A 37 -1.10 2.08 -15.47
C ASP A 37 -1.90 3.29 -14.92
N ARG A 38 -1.97 3.44 -13.59
CA ARG A 38 -2.53 4.67 -13.01
C ARG A 38 -1.65 5.87 -13.35
N GLU A 39 -2.29 7.03 -13.42
CA GLU A 39 -1.59 8.30 -13.49
C GLU A 39 -0.61 8.42 -12.31
N ARG A 40 0.56 8.98 -12.59
CA ARG A 40 1.67 9.11 -11.66
C ARG A 40 2.16 10.55 -11.66
N THR A 41 2.62 10.99 -10.50
CA THR A 41 3.32 12.27 -10.37
C THR A 41 4.66 12.23 -11.11
N GLU A 42 5.31 13.38 -11.28
CA GLU A 42 6.67 13.46 -11.84
C GLU A 42 7.69 12.56 -11.10
N ASN A 43 7.45 12.32 -9.81
CA ASN A 43 8.28 11.43 -8.99
C ASN A 43 7.88 9.95 -9.11
N GLY A 44 6.99 9.58 -10.04
CA GLY A 44 6.55 8.21 -10.32
C GLY A 44 5.50 7.65 -9.36
N ILE A 45 5.07 8.42 -8.35
CA ILE A 45 4.11 7.98 -7.33
C ILE A 45 2.70 7.98 -7.96
N PRO A 46 1.94 6.88 -7.88
CA PRO A 46 0.61 6.83 -8.43
C PRO A 46 -0.35 7.74 -7.66
N THR A 47 -1.21 8.47 -8.37
CA THR A 47 -2.24 9.36 -7.80
C THR A 47 -3.50 8.60 -7.37
N LEU A 48 -3.59 7.30 -7.67
CA LEU A 48 -4.69 6.43 -7.27
C LEU A 48 -4.14 5.06 -6.87
N GLY A 49 -5.03 4.19 -6.39
CA GLY A 49 -4.68 2.79 -6.11
C GLY A 49 -4.11 2.11 -7.36
N ALA A 50 -2.82 1.77 -7.31
CA ALA A 50 -2.09 1.13 -8.41
C ALA A 50 -1.59 -0.27 -8.01
N GLY A 51 -0.62 -0.36 -7.09
CA GLY A 51 -0.08 -1.65 -6.68
C GLY A 51 -0.95 -2.34 -5.63
N THR A 52 -1.49 -3.52 -5.97
CA THR A 52 -2.09 -4.46 -5.01
C THR A 52 -1.27 -5.74 -4.98
N LEU A 53 -1.03 -6.31 -3.80
CA LEU A 53 -0.27 -7.55 -3.61
C LEU A 53 -1.18 -8.67 -3.13
N ALA A 54 -0.98 -9.88 -3.65
CA ALA A 54 -1.42 -11.11 -3.01
C ALA A 54 -0.31 -11.60 -2.08
N LEU A 55 -0.65 -11.82 -0.81
CA LEU A 55 0.31 -12.21 0.23
C LEU A 55 0.01 -13.61 0.76
N ILE A 56 1.06 -14.36 1.07
CA ILE A 56 0.95 -15.69 1.67
C ILE A 56 1.83 -15.77 2.92
N GLY A 57 1.37 -16.49 3.94
CA GLY A 57 2.14 -16.74 5.15
C GLY A 57 1.46 -17.72 6.09
N ASP A 58 2.22 -18.20 7.07
CA ASP A 58 1.78 -19.19 8.04
C ASP A 58 1.23 -18.51 9.30
N LEU A 59 -0.07 -18.73 9.58
CA LEU A 59 -0.76 -18.16 10.75
C LEU A 59 -0.13 -18.58 12.09
N ARG A 60 0.56 -19.72 12.17
CA ARG A 60 1.20 -20.20 13.41
C ARG A 60 2.27 -19.24 13.94
N GLY A 61 2.93 -18.51 13.03
CA GLY A 61 3.95 -17.51 13.37
C GLY A 61 3.37 -16.10 13.59
N MET A 62 2.05 -15.92 13.47
CA MET A 62 1.40 -14.62 13.54
C MET A 62 0.85 -14.33 14.93
N SER A 63 0.57 -13.06 15.20
CA SER A 63 0.09 -12.57 16.49
C SER A 63 -1.19 -11.77 16.31
N THR A 64 -2.12 -11.97 17.25
CA THR A 64 -3.35 -11.17 17.31
C THR A 64 -3.05 -9.67 17.51
N GLU A 65 -1.84 -9.31 17.95
CA GLU A 65 -1.39 -7.91 17.97
C GLU A 65 -1.49 -7.22 16.59
N PHE A 66 -1.22 -7.98 15.52
CA PHE A 66 -1.17 -7.48 14.14
C PHE A 66 -2.28 -8.07 13.26
N ILE A 67 -3.10 -8.97 13.78
CA ILE A 67 -4.27 -9.52 13.09
C ILE A 67 -5.50 -9.24 13.94
N ARG A 68 -6.36 -8.35 13.46
CA ARG A 68 -7.57 -7.93 14.17
C ARG A 68 -8.77 -7.92 13.24
N ALA A 69 -9.90 -8.43 13.72
CA ALA A 69 -11.18 -8.21 13.07
C ALA A 69 -11.59 -6.73 13.22
N GLY A 70 -12.25 -6.19 12.21
CA GLY A 70 -12.91 -4.90 12.24
C GLY A 70 -14.33 -5.00 11.71
N VAL A 71 -15.15 -4.00 12.00
CA VAL A 71 -16.49 -3.88 11.41
C VAL A 71 -16.62 -2.48 10.85
N PHE A 72 -16.86 -2.40 9.55
CA PHE A 72 -17.23 -1.16 8.88
C PHE A 72 -18.74 -1.08 8.79
N GLN A 73 -19.31 -0.01 9.34
CA GLN A 73 -20.76 0.22 9.27
C GLN A 73 -21.20 0.21 7.81
N LYS A 74 -22.26 -0.56 7.50
CA LYS A 74 -22.82 -0.75 6.13
C LYS A 74 -21.93 -1.49 5.12
N TYR A 75 -20.71 -1.88 5.49
CA TYR A 75 -19.84 -2.71 4.64
C TYR A 75 -19.68 -4.13 5.20
N GLY A 76 -19.57 -4.27 6.52
CA GLY A 76 -19.52 -5.56 7.21
C GLY A 76 -18.17 -5.83 7.90
N ILE A 77 -17.89 -7.11 8.10
CA ILE A 77 -16.69 -7.59 8.79
C ILE A 77 -15.48 -7.47 7.85
N THR A 78 -14.35 -7.02 8.40
CA THR A 78 -13.08 -6.91 7.70
C THR A 78 -11.95 -7.48 8.57
N LEU A 79 -10.78 -7.66 7.97
CA LEU A 79 -9.57 -8.11 8.65
C LEU A 79 -8.47 -7.06 8.48
N TYR A 80 -7.98 -6.53 9.59
CA TYR A 80 -6.76 -5.74 9.64
C TYR A 80 -5.58 -6.68 9.80
N VAL A 81 -4.64 -6.61 8.85
CA VAL A 81 -3.41 -7.39 8.85
C VAL A 81 -2.22 -6.42 8.82
N GLY A 82 -1.32 -6.56 9.78
CA GLY A 82 -0.06 -5.82 9.81
C GLY A 82 0.89 -6.35 8.75
N VAL A 83 1.33 -5.47 7.85
CA VAL A 83 2.27 -5.79 6.77
C VAL A 83 3.46 -4.85 6.85
N GLY A 84 4.67 -5.39 6.78
CA GLY A 84 5.91 -4.63 6.69
C GLY A 84 6.78 -5.19 5.57
N ILE A 85 7.23 -4.34 4.67
CA ILE A 85 8.06 -4.73 3.52
C ILE A 85 9.38 -3.97 3.66
N PRO A 86 10.53 -4.67 3.75
CA PRO A 86 11.81 -3.99 3.74
C PRO A 86 12.12 -3.52 2.32
N ILE A 87 12.56 -2.27 2.19
CA ILE A 87 12.89 -1.65 0.90
C ILE A 87 14.40 -1.40 0.89
N PRO A 88 15.20 -2.25 0.22
CA PRO A 88 16.65 -2.06 0.14
C PRO A 88 16.98 -0.83 -0.71
N ILE A 89 17.96 -0.04 -0.27
CA ILE A 89 18.46 1.10 -1.05
C ILE A 89 19.50 0.58 -2.03
N LEU A 90 19.11 0.50 -3.30
CA LEU A 90 19.97 -0.02 -4.37
C LEU A 90 20.85 1.06 -4.99
N ASP A 91 20.30 2.28 -5.11
CA ASP A 91 20.93 3.45 -5.72
C ASP A 91 20.32 4.76 -5.21
N GLU A 92 20.84 5.87 -5.70
CA GLU A 92 20.39 7.23 -5.36
C GLU A 92 18.94 7.49 -5.76
N GLU A 93 18.48 6.89 -6.86
CA GLU A 93 17.08 7.00 -7.29
C GLU A 93 16.15 6.31 -6.28
N MET A 94 16.49 5.10 -5.85
CA MET A 94 15.73 4.39 -4.81
C MET A 94 15.72 5.18 -3.50
N LEU A 95 16.85 5.79 -3.13
CA LEU A 95 16.94 6.67 -1.96
C LEU A 95 15.96 7.86 -2.07
N ALA A 96 15.84 8.47 -3.25
CA ALA A 96 14.90 9.56 -3.48
C ALA A 96 13.44 9.09 -3.33
N LYS A 97 13.08 7.90 -3.84
CA LYS A 97 11.72 7.34 -3.72
C LYS A 97 11.33 7.03 -2.27
N VAL A 98 12.26 6.57 -1.43
CA VAL A 98 11.97 6.31 -0.01
C VAL A 98 11.91 7.57 0.85
N ALA A 99 12.48 8.69 0.38
CA ALA A 99 12.56 9.97 1.10
C ALA A 99 11.34 10.89 0.88
N VAL A 100 10.33 10.40 0.17
CA VAL A 100 9.08 11.11 -0.16
C VAL A 100 8.33 11.54 1.11
N LYS A 101 7.82 12.78 1.14
CA LYS A 101 7.04 13.32 2.27
C LYS A 101 5.55 13.25 1.98
N ASN A 102 4.72 13.35 3.03
CA ASN A 102 3.25 13.31 2.87
C ASN A 102 2.72 14.39 1.91
N LYS A 103 3.39 15.55 1.81
CA LYS A 103 3.02 16.63 0.89
C LYS A 103 3.26 16.30 -0.58
N ASP A 104 4.12 15.33 -0.86
CA ASP A 104 4.52 14.90 -2.21
C ASP A 104 3.71 13.69 -2.69
N ILE A 105 2.90 13.08 -1.80
CA ILE A 105 2.03 11.95 -2.11
C ILE A 105 0.63 12.49 -2.36
N TYR A 106 0.23 12.50 -3.63
CA TYR A 106 -1.09 12.92 -4.06
C TYR A 106 -2.05 11.76 -4.19
N THR A 107 -3.33 12.02 -3.96
CA THR A 107 -4.42 11.08 -4.19
C THR A 107 -5.71 11.81 -4.51
N HIS A 108 -6.71 11.10 -5.03
CA HIS A 108 -8.02 11.66 -5.32
C HIS A 108 -9.07 11.19 -4.33
N ILE A 109 -9.89 12.12 -3.85
CA ILE A 109 -11.13 11.83 -3.15
C ILE A 109 -12.21 11.60 -4.20
N VAL A 110 -12.75 10.39 -4.24
CA VAL A 110 -13.75 9.97 -5.23
C VAL A 110 -14.99 9.38 -4.59
N ASP A 111 -16.16 9.56 -5.21
CA ASP A 111 -17.38 8.86 -4.82
C ASP A 111 -17.41 7.44 -5.43
N LYS A 112 -17.31 6.42 -4.58
CA LYS A 112 -17.41 5.02 -5.02
C LYS A 112 -18.84 4.57 -5.32
N SER A 113 -19.86 5.35 -4.97
CA SER A 113 -21.25 5.01 -5.29
C SER A 113 -21.67 5.40 -6.71
N GLY A 114 -20.88 6.26 -7.38
CA GLY A 114 -21.17 6.78 -8.72
C GLY A 114 -22.37 7.73 -8.77
N LYS A 115 -22.82 8.23 -7.60
CA LYS A 115 -23.97 9.14 -7.51
C LYS A 115 -23.56 10.60 -7.60
N VAL A 116 -22.34 10.90 -7.20
CA VAL A 116 -21.76 12.23 -7.23
C VAL A 116 -20.51 12.17 -8.10
N ASP A 117 -20.41 13.08 -9.05
CA ASP A 117 -19.16 13.31 -9.75
C ASP A 117 -18.23 14.07 -8.81
N LEU A 118 -17.42 13.31 -8.06
CA LEU A 118 -16.46 13.83 -7.10
C LEU A 118 -15.09 13.31 -7.50
N ASP A 119 -14.21 14.24 -7.86
CA ASP A 119 -12.81 13.96 -8.15
C ASP A 119 -11.95 15.13 -7.67
N VAL A 120 -11.48 15.03 -6.42
CA VAL A 120 -10.73 16.12 -5.76
C VAL A 120 -9.31 15.65 -5.43
N LEU A 121 -8.34 16.27 -6.08
CA LEU A 121 -6.91 16.05 -5.82
C LEU A 121 -6.52 16.64 -4.46
N VAL A 122 -5.93 15.81 -3.61
CA VAL A 122 -5.40 16.18 -2.29
C VAL A 122 -4.06 15.47 -2.05
N ASN A 123 -3.25 15.97 -1.11
CA ASN A 123 -2.06 15.25 -0.67
C ASN A 123 -2.23 14.62 0.73
N TYR A 124 -1.33 13.71 1.08
CA TYR A 124 -1.38 13.02 2.36
C TYR A 124 -1.12 13.95 3.55
N GLU A 125 -0.47 15.10 3.37
CA GLU A 125 -0.31 16.10 4.44
C GLU A 125 -1.66 16.71 4.81
N GLN A 126 -2.45 17.12 3.82
CA GLN A 126 -3.82 17.61 4.01
C GLN A 126 -4.69 16.54 4.67
N LEU A 127 -4.68 15.30 4.16
CA LEU A 127 -5.46 14.20 4.74
C LEU A 127 -5.06 13.92 6.19
N ARG A 128 -3.79 14.07 6.54
CA ARG A 128 -3.28 13.85 7.90
C ARG A 128 -3.51 15.04 8.83
N SER A 129 -3.91 16.19 8.32
CA SER A 129 -4.36 17.33 9.15
C SER A 129 -5.65 17.03 9.92
N GLY A 130 -6.39 15.98 9.50
CA GLY A 130 -7.64 15.53 10.12
C GLY A 130 -8.90 16.15 9.50
N GLN A 131 -8.75 17.07 8.54
CA GLN A 131 -9.86 17.65 7.80
C GLN A 131 -9.45 18.09 6.39
N VAL A 132 -10.39 18.08 5.47
CA VAL A 132 -10.27 18.66 4.13
C VAL A 132 -11.53 19.44 3.79
N GLU A 133 -11.43 20.36 2.83
CA GLU A 133 -12.60 21.08 2.31
C GLU A 133 -13.12 20.41 1.05
N LEU A 134 -14.40 20.05 1.04
CA LEU A 134 -15.11 19.46 -0.09
C LEU A 134 -16.39 20.26 -0.32
N ASN A 135 -16.54 20.86 -1.50
CA ASN A 135 -17.71 21.67 -1.88
C ASN A 135 -18.07 22.75 -0.84
N GLY A 136 -17.06 23.50 -0.34
CA GLY A 136 -17.24 24.56 0.65
C GLY A 136 -17.53 24.06 2.07
N LYS A 137 -17.44 22.75 2.34
CA LYS A 137 -17.67 22.14 3.65
C LYS A 137 -16.42 21.47 4.17
N LYS A 138 -16.13 21.66 5.47
CA LYS A 138 -15.07 20.93 6.17
C LYS A 138 -15.54 19.51 6.46
N VAL A 139 -14.76 18.53 6.02
CA VAL A 139 -15.03 17.09 6.19
C VAL A 139 -13.85 16.46 6.91
N SER A 140 -14.13 15.71 7.97
CA SER A 140 -13.10 15.03 8.76
C SER A 140 -12.46 13.88 7.99
N THR A 141 -11.15 13.73 8.15
CA THR A 141 -10.37 12.63 7.57
C THR A 141 -9.75 11.78 8.68
N ALA A 142 -9.71 10.46 8.47
CA ALA A 142 -9.06 9.54 9.37
C ALA A 142 -8.34 8.44 8.57
N PRO A 143 -7.13 8.01 8.97
CA PRO A 143 -6.44 6.93 8.29
C PRO A 143 -7.09 5.59 8.60
N LEU A 144 -7.19 4.72 7.60
CA LEU A 144 -7.57 3.31 7.80
C LEU A 144 -6.45 2.49 8.44
N THR A 145 -5.21 2.97 8.40
CA THR A 145 -4.05 2.30 8.98
C THR A 145 -3.68 2.90 10.33
N SER A 146 -3.32 2.06 11.30
CA SER A 146 -2.79 2.51 12.58
C SER A 146 -1.31 2.88 12.45
N LEU A 147 -1.02 4.17 12.47
CA LEU A 147 0.36 4.68 12.38
C LEU A 147 1.25 4.22 13.54
N ILE A 148 0.67 4.02 14.72
CA ILE A 148 1.39 3.47 15.89
C ILE A 148 1.81 2.03 15.58
N LYS A 149 0.88 1.19 15.10
CA LYS A 149 1.20 -0.19 14.72
C LYS A 149 2.17 -0.27 13.56
N SER A 150 2.07 0.63 12.57
CA SER A 150 3.05 0.70 11.47
C SER A 150 4.48 0.94 11.97
N ARG A 151 4.67 1.81 12.97
CA ARG A 151 6.00 2.05 13.57
C ARG A 151 6.52 0.84 14.33
N ILE A 152 5.67 0.20 15.14
CA ILE A 152 6.02 -1.04 15.85
C ILE A 152 6.43 -2.15 14.87
N ILE A 153 5.72 -2.29 13.75
CA ILE A 153 6.06 -3.25 12.69
C ILE A 153 7.42 -2.92 12.08
N ALA A 154 7.67 -1.65 11.74
CA ALA A 154 8.95 -1.22 11.18
C ALA A 154 10.12 -1.51 12.13
N ASP A 155 9.96 -1.22 13.42
CA ASP A 155 10.99 -1.47 14.45
C ASP A 155 11.23 -2.98 14.68
N LYS A 156 10.16 -3.79 14.71
CA LYS A 156 10.28 -5.26 14.80
C LYS A 156 11.01 -5.83 13.59
N LEU A 157 10.61 -5.44 12.38
CA LEU A 157 11.24 -5.92 11.15
C LEU A 157 12.71 -5.50 11.09
N LYS A 158 13.03 -4.25 11.42
CA LYS A 158 14.42 -3.78 11.57
C LYS A 158 15.21 -4.64 12.54
N SER A 159 14.62 -4.98 13.69
CA SER A 159 15.29 -5.78 14.71
C SER A 159 15.59 -7.19 14.22
N TRP A 160 14.65 -7.85 13.53
CA TRP A 160 14.89 -9.17 12.93
C TRP A 160 15.97 -9.16 11.86
N ILE A 161 16.04 -8.08 11.06
CA ILE A 161 17.08 -7.91 10.04
C ILE A 161 18.46 -7.77 10.69
N LEU A 162 18.58 -6.91 11.70
CA LEU A 162 19.85 -6.70 12.41
C LEU A 162 20.32 -7.96 13.16
N ALA A 163 19.38 -8.73 13.71
CA ALA A 163 19.65 -10.00 14.37
C ALA A 163 19.97 -11.16 13.40
N LYS A 164 19.81 -10.96 12.09
CA LYS A 164 19.93 -11.99 11.03
C LYS A 164 18.88 -13.10 11.09
N ASP A 165 17.83 -12.96 11.88
CA ASP A 165 16.65 -13.84 11.90
C ASP A 165 15.77 -13.65 10.64
N PHE A 166 15.91 -12.48 10.01
CA PHE A 166 15.26 -12.13 8.76
C PHE A 166 16.31 -11.65 7.76
N LEU A 167 16.47 -12.39 6.67
CA LEU A 167 17.32 -12.01 5.55
C LEU A 167 16.46 -11.35 4.46
N LEU A 168 16.97 -10.26 3.89
CA LEU A 168 16.40 -9.66 2.70
C LEU A 168 16.49 -10.66 1.54
N THR A 169 15.47 -10.68 0.70
CA THR A 169 15.44 -11.53 -0.49
C THR A 169 15.27 -10.64 -1.71
N GLU A 170 15.91 -11.03 -2.81
CA GLU A 170 15.53 -10.50 -4.11
C GLU A 170 14.13 -11.01 -4.48
N LYS A 171 13.39 -10.25 -5.29
CA LYS A 171 12.19 -10.76 -5.94
C LYS A 171 12.58 -11.88 -6.91
N VAL A 172 11.78 -12.94 -6.94
CA VAL A 172 11.92 -14.06 -7.88
C VAL A 172 11.46 -13.64 -9.28
N SER A 173 10.45 -12.78 -9.35
CA SER A 173 9.92 -12.22 -10.59
C SER A 173 9.32 -10.86 -10.34
N ASP A 174 9.31 -10.03 -11.39
CA ASP A 174 8.62 -8.74 -11.39
C ASP A 174 7.11 -8.89 -11.24
N LEU A 175 6.49 -7.89 -10.62
CA LEU A 175 5.05 -7.67 -10.74
C LEU A 175 4.77 -6.97 -12.09
N PRO A 176 3.59 -7.18 -12.69
CA PRO A 176 3.21 -6.46 -13.90
C PRO A 176 3.32 -4.94 -13.72
N VAL A 177 4.05 -4.28 -14.62
CA VAL A 177 4.15 -2.80 -14.68
C VAL A 177 3.17 -2.19 -15.69
N HIS A 178 2.50 -3.04 -16.47
CA HIS A 178 1.44 -2.69 -17.40
C HIS A 178 0.34 -3.76 -17.38
N ASN A 179 -0.91 -3.33 -17.41
CA ASN A 179 -2.09 -4.20 -17.50
C ASN A 179 -2.85 -3.91 -18.80
N LYS A 180 -2.67 -4.76 -19.79
CA LYS A 180 -3.54 -4.79 -20.96
C LYS A 180 -4.71 -5.74 -20.72
N VAL A 181 -5.88 -5.20 -20.42
CA VAL A 181 -7.13 -5.99 -20.40
C VAL A 181 -7.71 -6.07 -21.80
N ASN A 182 -8.18 -7.26 -22.20
CA ASN A 182 -8.99 -7.38 -23.40
C ASN A 182 -10.36 -6.77 -23.12
N THR A 183 -10.80 -5.84 -23.98
CA THR A 183 -12.15 -5.28 -23.90
C THR A 183 -13.17 -6.32 -24.35
N LEU A 184 -14.31 -6.38 -23.68
CA LEU A 184 -15.46 -7.12 -24.19
C LEU A 184 -16.01 -6.38 -25.42
N ASP A 185 -16.19 -7.09 -26.53
CA ASP A 185 -16.99 -6.59 -27.65
C ASP A 185 -18.44 -6.48 -27.18
N ILE A 186 -18.91 -5.25 -26.98
CA ILE A 186 -20.31 -5.00 -26.66
C ILE A 186 -21.11 -5.23 -27.96
N ARG A 187 -21.66 -6.44 -28.10
CA ARG A 187 -22.66 -6.74 -29.13
C ARG A 187 -23.99 -6.15 -28.68
N GLY A 188 -24.35 -5.01 -29.26
CA GLY A 188 -25.69 -4.41 -29.15
C GLY A 188 -26.72 -5.14 -29.99
#